data_AF-A0A2D6HL27-F1
#
_entry.id   AF-A0A2D6HL27-F1
#
_cell.length_a   1.000
_cell.length_b   1.000
_cell.length_c   1.000
_cell.angle_alpha   90.00
_cell.angle_beta   90.00
_cell.angle_gamma   90.00
#
_symmetry.space_group_name_H-M   'P 1'
#
loop_
_entity.id
_entity.type
_entity.pdbx_description
1 polymer ?
#
loop_
_entity_poly.entity_id
_entity_poly.type
_entity_poly.pdbx_seq_one_letter_code
_entity_poly.pdbx_strand_id
1 'polypeptide(L)'
;MKANDNLTAGRIIYPIAPQDLTKSLELDMYTHFMRHLRMIPHTREEVKILNAIEFVATMTASSEAHVTKVLVDLGLRAPRFALPASYLDYADSAILRHENSFGAANNSLKDLDAHWAVIGEQRFPAYQASFQGHMHDDYLDA
;
A
#
# COMPACT_ATOMS: atom_id res chain seq x y z
N MET A 1 -8.31 16.24 22.33
CA MET A 1 -8.13 15.61 21.01
C MET A 1 -8.15 14.11 21.24
N LYS A 2 -9.16 13.40 20.74
CA LYS A 2 -9.28 11.95 20.94
C LYS A 2 -8.40 11.26 19.89
N ALA A 3 -7.34 10.59 20.34
CA ALA A 3 -6.60 9.67 19.49
C ALA A 3 -7.55 8.54 19.05
N ASN A 4 -7.46 8.14 17.79
CA ASN A 4 -8.34 7.14 17.19
C ASN A 4 -7.81 5.75 17.55
N ASP A 5 -8.44 5.06 18.50
CA ASP A 5 -7.99 3.78 19.05
C ASP A 5 -8.10 2.57 18.07
N ASN A 6 -8.39 2.82 16.79
CA ASN A 6 -8.49 1.78 15.75
C ASN A 6 -7.16 1.43 15.05
N LEU A 7 -6.04 2.01 15.49
CA LEU A 7 -4.81 2.09 14.68
C LEU A 7 -3.91 0.85 14.64
N THR A 8 -4.22 -0.26 15.31
CA THR A 8 -3.25 -1.38 15.43
C THR A 8 -3.79 -2.81 15.32
N ALA A 9 -4.96 -3.04 14.70
CA ALA A 9 -5.48 -4.43 14.57
C ALA A 9 -6.15 -4.80 13.24
N GLY A 10 -6.36 -3.84 12.33
CA GLY A 10 -7.02 -4.12 11.05
C GLY A 10 -6.04 -4.52 9.95
N ARG A 11 -6.38 -5.55 9.14
CA ARG A 11 -5.64 -5.85 7.90
C ARG A 11 -5.75 -4.72 6.86
N ILE A 12 -6.74 -3.84 7.02
CA ILE A 12 -7.07 -2.71 6.15
C ILE A 12 -7.16 -1.43 6.97
N ILE A 13 -6.57 -0.35 6.45
CA ILE A 13 -6.67 1.03 6.93
C ILE A 13 -7.11 1.88 5.74
N TYR A 14 -8.22 2.60 5.87
CA TYR A 14 -8.77 3.42 4.79
C TYR A 14 -8.01 4.75 4.63
N PRO A 15 -7.94 5.31 3.41
CA PRO A 15 -7.30 6.60 3.16
C PRO A 15 -8.06 7.73 3.87
N ILE A 16 -7.35 8.82 4.12
CA ILE A 16 -7.88 10.06 4.70
C ILE A 16 -8.09 11.06 3.58
N ALA A 17 -9.13 11.90 3.71
CA ALA A 17 -9.39 12.97 2.76
C ALA A 17 -8.14 13.87 2.62
N PRO A 18 -7.78 14.30 1.39
CA PRO A 18 -6.71 15.26 1.19
C PRO A 18 -6.96 16.53 2.01
N GLN A 19 -5.95 17.02 2.73
CA GLN A 19 -6.05 18.28 3.48
C GLN A 19 -5.93 19.50 2.57
N ASP A 20 -5.22 19.34 1.46
CA ASP A 20 -5.03 20.37 0.46
C ASP A 20 -6.12 20.27 -0.61
N LEU A 21 -7.07 21.21 -0.57
CA LEU A 21 -8.19 21.27 -1.50
C LEU A 21 -7.79 21.73 -2.92
N THR A 22 -6.55 22.18 -3.13
CA THR A 22 -6.05 22.51 -4.47
C THR A 22 -5.81 21.27 -5.33
N LYS A 23 -5.72 20.09 -4.69
CA LYS A 23 -5.53 18.78 -5.32
C LYS A 23 -6.88 18.18 -5.75
N SER A 24 -7.48 18.77 -6.78
CA SER A 24 -8.82 18.39 -7.24
C SER A 24 -8.90 16.92 -7.69
N LEU A 25 -7.87 16.42 -8.39
CA LEU A 25 -7.85 15.05 -8.89
C LEU A 25 -7.77 14.03 -7.75
N GLU A 26 -6.91 14.25 -6.77
CA GLU A 26 -6.77 13.37 -5.61
C GLU A 26 -8.02 13.38 -4.74
N LEU A 27 -8.68 14.54 -4.59
CA LEU A 27 -9.96 14.67 -3.91
C LEU A 27 -11.06 13.90 -4.65
N ASP A 28 -11.08 13.97 -5.98
CA ASP A 28 -12.02 13.22 -6.81
C ASP A 28 -11.78 11.70 -6.68
N MET A 29 -10.53 11.25 -6.82
CA MET A 29 -10.15 9.84 -6.63
C MET A 29 -10.58 9.33 -5.25
N TYR A 30 -10.25 10.06 -4.18
CA TYR A 30 -10.67 9.72 -2.82
C TYR A 30 -12.20 9.66 -2.67
N THR A 31 -12.91 10.66 -3.17
CA THR A 31 -14.36 10.78 -3.03
C THR A 31 -15.08 9.64 -3.76
N HIS A 32 -14.68 9.36 -5.00
CA HIS A 32 -15.23 8.27 -5.79
C HIS A 32 -14.89 6.90 -5.17
N PHE A 33 -13.66 6.71 -4.68
CA PHE A 33 -13.25 5.48 -4.00
C PHE A 33 -14.11 5.22 -2.75
N MET A 34 -14.19 6.18 -1.83
CA MET A 34 -14.95 6.04 -0.58
C MET A 34 -16.45 5.90 -0.83
N ARG A 35 -16.99 6.57 -1.84
CA ARG A 35 -18.40 6.40 -2.24
C ARG A 35 -18.64 5.00 -2.79
N HIS A 36 -17.78 4.52 -3.69
CA HIS A 36 -17.94 3.22 -4.34
C HIS A 36 -17.83 2.07 -3.33
N LEU A 37 -16.87 2.12 -2.40
CA LEU A 37 -16.74 1.16 -1.30
C LEU A 37 -18.03 0.96 -0.50
N ARG A 38 -18.78 2.03 -0.25
CA ARG A 38 -20.06 1.99 0.50
C ARG A 38 -21.21 1.39 -0.32
N MET A 39 -21.13 1.43 -1.65
CA MET A 39 -22.18 0.92 -2.53
C MET A 39 -22.03 -0.57 -2.85
N ILE A 40 -20.82 -1.13 -2.74
CA ILE A 40 -20.61 -2.56 -3.02
C ILE A 40 -21.26 -3.41 -1.92
N PRO A 41 -22.22 -4.31 -2.26
CA PRO A 41 -22.89 -5.18 -1.29
C PRO A 41 -21.94 -6.21 -0.67
N HIS A 42 -22.37 -6.89 0.41
CA HIS A 42 -21.61 -7.81 1.27
C HIS A 42 -20.61 -8.73 0.54
N THR A 43 -19.41 -8.22 0.35
CA THR A 43 -18.25 -8.87 -0.25
C THR A 43 -17.06 -8.66 0.67
N ARG A 44 -16.03 -9.50 0.54
CA ARG A 44 -14.77 -9.36 1.29
C ARG A 44 -14.19 -7.97 1.06
N GLU A 45 -13.70 -7.31 2.11
CA GLU A 45 -13.24 -5.92 2.02
C GLU A 45 -12.10 -5.75 1.01
N GLU A 46 -11.22 -6.73 0.89
CA GLU A 46 -10.12 -6.73 -0.09
C GLU A 46 -10.64 -6.65 -1.53
N VAL A 47 -11.71 -7.39 -1.83
CA VAL A 47 -12.36 -7.39 -3.15
C VAL A 47 -13.05 -6.05 -3.39
N LYS A 48 -13.62 -5.42 -2.34
CA LYS A 48 -14.21 -4.09 -2.46
C LYS A 48 -13.17 -3.03 -2.81
N ILE A 49 -12.00 -3.10 -2.19
CA ILE A 49 -10.89 -2.16 -2.44
C ILE A 49 -10.43 -2.29 -3.89
N LEU A 50 -10.15 -3.51 -4.35
CA LEU A 50 -9.70 -3.74 -5.72
C LEU A 50 -10.73 -3.22 -6.75
N ASN A 51 -12.00 -3.61 -6.61
CA ASN A 51 -13.08 -3.15 -7.50
C ASN A 51 -13.26 -1.63 -7.46
N ALA A 52 -13.14 -1.01 -6.27
CA ALA A 52 -13.24 0.44 -6.14
C ALA A 52 -12.07 1.16 -6.83
N ILE A 53 -10.86 0.61 -6.79
CA ILE A 53 -9.70 1.14 -7.52
C ILE A 53 -9.92 1.06 -9.03
N GLU A 54 -10.34 -0.10 -9.54
CA GLU A 54 -10.63 -0.30 -10.97
C GLU A 54 -11.74 0.65 -11.47
N PHE A 55 -12.78 0.84 -10.66
CA PHE A 55 -13.86 1.78 -10.94
C PHE A 55 -13.35 3.23 -11.01
N VAL A 56 -12.56 3.67 -10.03
CA VAL A 56 -12.02 5.04 -9.99
C VAL A 56 -11.03 5.28 -11.13
N ALA A 57 -10.20 4.30 -11.47
CA ALA A 57 -9.28 4.36 -12.61
C ALA A 57 -10.06 4.61 -13.91
N THR A 58 -11.14 3.86 -14.12
CA THR A 58 -12.05 4.05 -15.26
C THR A 58 -12.70 5.42 -15.25
N MET A 59 -13.25 5.87 -14.11
CA MET A 59 -13.93 7.18 -14.02
C MET A 59 -13.00 8.37 -14.25
N THR A 60 -11.76 8.29 -13.77
CA THR A 60 -10.78 9.39 -13.82
C THR A 60 -9.85 9.31 -15.04
N ALA A 61 -10.10 8.36 -15.96
CA ALA A 61 -9.22 8.05 -17.10
C ALA A 61 -7.73 7.91 -16.70
N SER A 62 -7.51 7.36 -15.51
CA SER A 62 -6.18 7.16 -14.91
C SER A 62 -5.84 5.68 -14.86
N SER A 63 -4.56 5.34 -14.74
CA SER A 63 -4.18 3.94 -14.51
C SER A 63 -4.52 3.51 -13.07
N GLU A 64 -4.85 2.24 -12.90
CA GLU A 64 -5.06 1.63 -11.57
C GLU A 64 -3.84 1.82 -10.65
N ALA A 65 -2.63 1.70 -11.19
CA ALA A 65 -1.40 1.96 -10.46
C ALA A 65 -1.31 3.41 -9.96
N HIS A 66 -1.72 4.38 -10.78
CA HIS A 66 -1.72 5.79 -10.38
C HIS A 66 -2.75 6.07 -9.28
N VAL A 67 -3.98 5.58 -9.43
CA VAL A 67 -5.03 5.71 -8.41
C VAL A 67 -4.59 5.07 -7.10
N THR A 68 -4.05 3.85 -7.16
CA THR A 68 -3.57 3.14 -5.97
C THR A 68 -2.45 3.90 -5.27
N LYS A 69 -1.50 4.45 -6.03
CA LYS A 69 -0.44 5.30 -5.49
C LYS A 69 -1.01 6.49 -4.71
N VAL A 70 -1.96 7.22 -5.32
CA VAL A 70 -2.61 8.36 -4.67
C VAL A 70 -3.32 7.94 -3.39
N LEU A 71 -4.07 6.83 -3.41
CA LEU A 71 -4.77 6.34 -2.22
C LEU A 71 -3.79 5.90 -1.11
N VAL A 72 -2.67 5.26 -1.46
CA VAL A 72 -1.61 4.89 -0.51
C VAL A 72 -0.92 6.12 0.08
N ASP A 73 -0.68 7.14 -0.74
CA ASP A 73 -0.17 8.45 -0.30
C ASP A 73 -1.16 9.17 0.63
N LEU A 74 -2.46 8.92 0.48
CA LEU A 74 -3.51 9.39 1.39
C LEU A 74 -3.72 8.47 2.61
N GLY A 75 -2.94 7.40 2.76
CA GLY A 75 -2.95 6.55 3.96
C GLY A 75 -3.65 5.20 3.80
N LEU A 76 -4.08 4.80 2.60
CA LEU A 76 -4.58 3.44 2.37
C LEU A 76 -3.50 2.41 2.73
N ARG A 77 -3.82 1.47 3.62
CA ARG A 77 -3.04 0.26 3.87
C ARG A 77 -3.97 -0.93 3.67
N ALA A 78 -3.57 -1.88 2.85
CA ALA A 78 -4.40 -3.04 2.54
C ALA A 78 -3.51 -4.26 2.24
N PRO A 79 -4.05 -5.48 2.35
CA PRO A 79 -3.36 -6.68 1.91
C PRO A 79 -2.96 -6.58 0.44
N ARG A 80 -1.89 -7.25 0.03
CA ARG A 80 -1.39 -7.26 -1.35
C ARG A 80 -2.47 -7.69 -2.33
N PHE A 81 -3.29 -8.68 -1.96
CA PHE A 81 -4.40 -9.15 -2.78
C PHE A 81 -5.51 -8.09 -3.04
N ALA A 82 -5.59 -7.05 -2.21
CA ALA A 82 -6.55 -5.96 -2.38
C ALA A 82 -6.07 -4.87 -3.36
N LEU A 83 -4.83 -4.96 -3.84
CA LEU A 83 -4.21 -3.94 -4.70
C LEU A 83 -3.99 -4.49 -6.11
N PRO A 84 -4.08 -3.64 -7.15
CA PRO A 84 -3.82 -4.04 -8.53
C PRO A 84 -2.40 -4.57 -8.74
N ALA A 85 -2.26 -5.60 -9.58
CA ALA A 85 -0.95 -6.18 -9.92
C ALA A 85 0.02 -5.13 -10.47
N SER A 86 -0.47 -4.20 -11.30
CA SER A 86 0.31 -3.10 -11.86
C SER A 86 0.94 -2.18 -10.80
N TYR A 87 0.25 -1.99 -9.67
CA TYR A 87 0.80 -1.24 -8.54
C TYR A 87 1.80 -2.08 -7.75
N LEU A 88 1.51 -3.37 -7.54
CA LEU A 88 2.41 -4.28 -6.80
C LEU A 88 3.75 -4.41 -7.52
N ASP A 89 3.78 -4.53 -8.84
CA ASP A 89 5.02 -4.58 -9.63
C ASP A 89 5.88 -3.32 -9.44
N TYR A 90 5.24 -2.15 -9.40
CA TYR A 90 5.88 -0.89 -9.08
C TYR A 90 6.40 -0.87 -7.64
N ALA A 91 5.56 -1.23 -6.67
CA ALA A 91 5.89 -1.22 -5.25
C ALA A 91 7.10 -2.11 -4.96
N ASP A 92 7.06 -3.33 -5.47
CA ASP A 92 8.11 -4.33 -5.38
C ASP A 92 9.43 -3.84 -6.00
N SER A 93 9.35 -3.15 -7.13
CA SER A 93 10.52 -2.56 -7.78
C SER A 93 11.08 -1.37 -7.02
N ALA A 94 10.23 -0.56 -6.39
CA ALA A 94 10.61 0.65 -5.67
C ALA A 94 11.21 0.35 -4.29
N ILE A 95 10.72 -0.69 -3.59
CA ILE A 95 11.23 -1.13 -2.28
C ILE A 95 12.66 -1.68 -2.37
N LEU A 96 13.02 -2.35 -3.46
CA LEU A 96 14.37 -2.89 -3.65
C LEU A 96 15.41 -1.83 -4.04
N ARG A 97 14.98 -0.62 -4.43
CA ARG A 97 15.90 0.43 -4.87
C ARG A 97 16.54 1.13 -3.68
N HIS A 98 17.78 1.55 -3.88
CA HIS A 98 18.48 2.44 -2.95
C HIS A 98 17.70 3.76 -2.77
N GLU A 99 17.66 4.29 -1.55
CA GLU A 99 16.76 5.40 -1.16
C GLU A 99 16.93 6.68 -2.01
N ASN A 100 18.14 6.92 -2.51
CA ASN A 100 18.48 8.09 -3.33
C ASN A 100 18.31 7.88 -4.85
N SER A 101 17.83 6.70 -5.27
CA SER A 101 17.63 6.38 -6.69
C SER A 101 16.28 6.91 -7.18
N PHE A 102 16.22 7.31 -8.45
CA PHE A 102 14.95 7.67 -9.08
C PHE A 102 13.96 6.49 -9.02
N GLY A 103 12.75 6.76 -8.54
CA GLY A 103 11.71 5.74 -8.34
C GLY A 103 11.91 4.87 -7.09
N ALA A 104 12.73 5.29 -6.13
CA ALA A 104 12.79 4.66 -4.80
C ALA A 104 11.47 4.82 -4.04
N ALA A 105 11.24 3.94 -3.07
CA ALA A 105 10.03 3.97 -2.24
C ALA A 105 9.91 5.27 -1.45
N ASN A 106 8.77 5.95 -1.60
CA ASN A 106 8.40 7.10 -0.78
C ASN A 106 7.94 6.65 0.62
N ASN A 107 7.77 7.59 1.55
CA ASN A 107 7.38 7.28 2.93
C ASN A 107 6.08 6.47 3.00
N SER A 108 5.07 6.82 2.19
CA SER A 108 3.79 6.11 2.13
C SER A 108 3.95 4.65 1.74
N LEU A 109 4.84 4.35 0.78
CA LEU A 109 5.14 2.99 0.36
C LEU A 109 5.97 2.24 1.39
N LYS A 110 6.92 2.90 2.08
CA LYS A 110 7.65 2.30 3.21
C LYS A 110 6.71 1.91 4.35
N ASP A 111 5.74 2.77 4.67
CA ASP A 111 4.71 2.47 5.65
C ASP A 111 3.79 1.32 5.21
N LEU A 112 3.50 1.22 3.91
CA LEU A 112 2.73 0.09 3.36
C LEU A 112 3.52 -1.22 3.42
N ASP A 113 4.82 -1.19 3.16
CA ASP A 113 5.70 -2.35 3.31
C ASP A 113 5.80 -2.81 4.78
N ALA A 114 5.95 -1.87 5.71
CA ALA A 114 5.89 -2.14 7.15
C ALA A 114 4.53 -2.74 7.55
N HIS A 115 3.42 -2.25 7.00
CA HIS A 115 2.09 -2.82 7.22
C HIS A 115 2.01 -4.27 6.71
N TRP A 116 2.53 -4.55 5.52
CA TRP A 116 2.59 -5.91 4.98
C TRP A 116 3.42 -6.84 5.87
N ALA A 117 4.54 -6.37 6.42
CA ALA A 117 5.34 -7.15 7.37
C ALA A 117 4.55 -7.51 8.64
N VAL A 118 3.75 -6.59 9.17
CA VAL A 118 2.91 -6.82 10.37
C VAL A 118 1.80 -7.83 10.11
N ILE A 119 1.16 -7.81 8.93
CA ILE A 119 0.06 -8.73 8.60
C ILE A 119 0.52 -10.08 8.01
N GLY A 120 1.83 -10.29 7.93
CA GLY A 120 2.45 -11.53 7.43
C GLY A 120 2.50 -11.67 5.91
N GLU A 121 2.35 -10.59 5.15
CA GLU A 121 2.35 -10.57 3.68
C GLU A 121 3.66 -10.04 3.10
N GLN A 122 4.79 -10.50 3.62
CA GLN A 122 6.10 -10.13 3.10
C GLN A 122 6.34 -10.76 1.72
N ARG A 123 6.96 -9.98 0.83
CA ARG A 123 7.30 -10.40 -0.53
C ARG A 123 8.27 -11.58 -0.57
N PHE A 124 9.19 -11.68 0.39
CA PHE A 124 10.23 -12.72 0.45
C PHE A 124 10.51 -13.21 1.88
N PRO A 125 9.85 -14.28 2.35
CA PRO A 125 10.19 -14.92 3.62
C PRO A 125 11.64 -15.43 3.67
N ALA A 126 12.23 -15.75 2.50
CA ALA A 126 13.50 -16.46 2.38
C ALA A 126 14.76 -15.57 2.43
N TYR A 127 14.65 -14.26 2.20
CA TYR A 127 15.84 -13.38 2.17
C TYR A 127 16.34 -13.00 3.57
N GLN A 128 15.49 -13.03 4.60
CA GLN A 128 15.97 -12.83 5.98
C GLN A 128 16.74 -14.05 6.53
N ALA A 129 16.39 -15.26 6.08
CA ALA A 129 17.09 -16.47 6.49
C ALA A 129 18.55 -16.52 5.98
N SER A 130 18.82 -15.98 4.79
CA SER A 130 20.18 -15.96 4.22
C SER A 130 21.09 -14.91 4.84
N PHE A 131 20.58 -13.75 5.27
CA PHE A 131 21.39 -12.75 5.98
C PHE A 131 21.71 -13.15 7.43
N GLN A 132 20.84 -13.93 8.07
CA GLN A 132 21.07 -14.39 9.44
C GLN A 132 21.99 -15.63 9.51
N GLY A 133 22.09 -16.41 8.42
CA GLY A 133 23.07 -17.48 8.27
C GLY A 133 24.50 -16.99 8.02
N HIS A 134 24.68 -15.90 7.26
CA HIS A 134 26.02 -15.42 6.89
C HIS A 134 26.77 -14.64 7.99
N MET A 135 26.14 -14.29 9.11
CA MET A 135 26.86 -13.66 10.24
C MET A 135 27.41 -14.67 11.26
N HIS A 136 27.12 -15.97 11.10
CA HIS A 136 27.54 -17.00 12.07
C HIS A 136 28.74 -17.84 11.60
N ASP A 137 29.07 -17.83 10.31
CA ASP A 137 30.18 -18.64 9.75
C ASP A 137 31.53 -17.90 9.69
N ASP A 138 31.55 -16.57 9.83
CA ASP A 138 32.79 -15.77 9.73
C ASP A 138 33.61 -15.68 11.05
N TYR A 139 33.25 -16.46 12.09
CA TYR A 139 33.94 -16.46 13.39
C TYR A 139 34.41 -17.86 13.85
N LEU A 140 34.74 -18.76 12.92
CA LEU A 140 35.29 -20.09 13.27
C LEU A 140 36.59 -20.48 12.55
N ASP A 141 37.20 -19.60 11.75
CA ASP A 141 38.54 -19.80 11.19
C ASP A 141 39.43 -18.57 11.42
N ALA A 142 39.99 -18.45 12.63
CA ALA A 142 41.17 -17.63 12.94
C ALA A 142 41.90 -18.15 14.17
#